data_AF-A0A132TAX5-F1
#
_entry.id   AF-A0A132TAX5-F1
#
_cell.length_a   1.000
_cell.length_b   1.000
_cell.length_c   1.000
_cell.angle_alpha   90.00
_cell.angle_beta   90.00
_cell.angle_gamma   90.00
#
_symmetry.space_group_name_H-M   'P 1'
#
loop_
_entity.id
_entity.type
_entity.pdbx_description
1 polymer ?
#
loop_
_entity_poly.entity_id
_entity_poly.type
_entity_poly.pdbx_seq_one_letter_code
_entity_poly.pdbx_strand_id
1 'polypeptide(L)'
;MAPEPASPPEPEPTPEPEPASAGAEDSIYQTMLSEWLIDPHELSHSTDLDWKTVWDHGWSAAEAAAAAPVHEHTAEGLPIRRPGARFVPGHADSEPVASAARDPEAVRASIGSHFGGVHAGRRHAKEAGGTDSL
;
A
#
# COMPACT_ATOMS: atom_id res chain seq x y z
N MET A 1 -60.37 -10.34 -20.18
CA MET A 1 -60.68 -9.15 -19.38
C MET A 1 -59.50 -8.94 -18.46
N ALA A 2 -58.67 -7.94 -18.72
CA ALA A 2 -57.49 -7.64 -17.90
C ALA A 2 -57.94 -7.07 -16.54
N PRO A 3 -57.31 -7.43 -15.41
CA PRO A 3 -57.57 -6.73 -14.15
C PRO A 3 -56.95 -5.33 -14.21
N GLU A 4 -57.78 -4.35 -13.89
CA GLU A 4 -57.50 -2.92 -13.75
C GLU A 4 -56.51 -2.68 -12.59
N PRO A 5 -55.47 -1.83 -12.73
CA PRO A 5 -54.57 -1.52 -11.63
C PRO A 5 -55.27 -0.60 -10.61
N ALA A 6 -55.34 -1.05 -9.36
CA ALA A 6 -55.88 -0.29 -8.24
C ALA A 6 -55.08 1.01 -8.00
N SER A 7 -55.80 2.10 -7.73
CA SER A 7 -55.22 3.42 -7.40
C SER A 7 -54.40 3.38 -6.09
N PRO A 8 -53.32 4.18 -5.97
CA PRO A 8 -52.53 4.29 -4.74
C PRO A 8 -53.34 4.96 -3.61
N PRO A 9 -53.08 4.62 -2.33
CA PRO A 9 -53.82 5.20 -1.20
C PRO A 9 -53.48 6.67 -0.96
N GLU A 10 -54.50 7.44 -0.64
CA GLU A 10 -54.47 8.84 -0.22
C GLU A 10 -53.78 8.97 1.15
N PRO A 11 -52.91 9.98 1.39
CA PRO A 11 -52.17 10.08 2.65
C PRO A 11 -53.09 10.48 3.81
N GLU A 12 -53.07 9.68 4.88
CA GLU A 12 -53.71 9.98 6.17
C GLU A 12 -53.13 11.27 6.80
N PRO A 13 -53.93 12.04 7.56
CA PRO A 13 -53.46 13.25 8.21
C PRO A 13 -52.41 12.95 9.28
N THR A 14 -51.25 13.57 9.13
CA THR A 14 -50.14 13.58 10.08
C THR A 14 -50.62 13.91 11.51
N PRO A 15 -50.28 13.12 12.54
CA PRO A 15 -50.53 13.51 13.92
C PRO A 15 -49.66 14.73 14.28
N GLU A 16 -50.28 15.75 14.85
CA GLU A 16 -49.60 16.90 15.48
C GLU A 16 -48.61 16.42 16.54
N PRO A 17 -47.34 16.87 16.52
CA PRO A 17 -46.38 16.52 17.55
C PRO A 17 -46.70 17.27 18.84
N GLU A 18 -47.06 16.55 19.90
CA GLU A 18 -46.97 17.07 21.26
C GLU A 18 -45.52 17.45 21.58
N PRO A 19 -45.26 18.48 22.41
CA PRO A 19 -43.90 18.88 22.77
C PRO A 19 -43.31 17.85 23.74
N ALA A 20 -42.83 16.75 23.20
CA ALA A 20 -41.89 15.87 23.87
C ALA A 20 -40.65 16.71 24.22
N SER A 21 -40.43 16.91 25.53
CA SER A 21 -39.12 17.11 26.15
C SER A 21 -38.04 17.71 25.22
N ALA A 22 -38.14 19.01 24.95
CA ALA A 22 -37.05 19.75 24.32
C ALA A 22 -35.79 19.67 25.21
N GLY A 23 -34.77 18.90 24.79
CA GLY A 23 -33.41 19.04 25.30
C GLY A 23 -32.59 17.77 25.58
N ALA A 24 -33.14 16.55 25.49
CA ALA A 24 -32.37 15.33 25.81
C ALA A 24 -31.95 14.48 24.59
N GLU A 25 -32.49 14.77 23.40
CA GLU A 25 -32.30 13.97 22.19
C GLU A 25 -31.48 14.70 21.10
N ASP A 26 -31.05 15.94 21.39
CA ASP A 26 -30.42 16.85 20.41
C ASP A 26 -28.90 16.71 20.29
N SER A 27 -28.31 15.65 20.81
CA SER A 27 -26.85 15.56 20.85
C SER A 27 -26.33 14.45 19.97
N ILE A 28 -25.41 14.80 19.09
CA ILE A 28 -24.52 13.94 18.30
C ILE A 28 -24.06 12.65 19.03
N TYR A 29 -24.06 12.65 20.37
CA TYR A 29 -23.78 11.53 21.24
C TYR A 29 -24.85 10.42 21.24
N GLN A 30 -26.15 10.72 21.10
CA GLN A 30 -27.17 9.68 20.97
C GLN A 30 -27.02 8.90 19.66
N THR A 31 -26.73 9.58 18.55
CA THR A 31 -26.47 8.93 17.27
C THR A 31 -25.20 8.07 17.32
N MET A 32 -24.12 8.59 17.91
CA MET A 32 -22.86 7.82 18.06
C MET A 32 -22.98 6.60 19.00
N LEU A 33 -23.82 6.67 20.04
CA LEU A 33 -24.05 5.54 20.95
C LEU A 33 -24.90 4.42 20.30
N SER A 34 -25.82 4.77 19.41
CA SER A 34 -26.67 3.80 18.72
C SER A 34 -25.88 2.98 17.70
N GLU A 35 -24.93 3.60 16.98
CA GLU A 35 -24.06 2.93 16.01
C GLU A 35 -23.09 1.94 16.68
N TRP A 36 -22.78 2.12 17.97
CA TRP A 36 -21.91 1.22 18.75
C TRP A 36 -22.67 0.06 19.39
N LEU A 37 -24.00 0.18 19.53
CA LEU A 37 -24.87 -0.89 20.04
C LEU A 37 -25.25 -1.92 18.97
N ILE A 38 -24.92 -1.65 17.71
CA ILE A 38 -25.08 -2.61 16.61
C ILE A 38 -24.05 -3.72 16.81
N ASP A 39 -24.48 -4.98 16.69
CA ASP A 39 -23.58 -6.13 16.82
C ASP A 39 -22.52 -6.06 15.69
N PRO A 40 -21.22 -5.93 16.04
CA PRO A 40 -20.15 -5.87 15.03
C PRO A 40 -20.09 -7.13 14.16
N HIS A 41 -20.58 -8.27 14.65
CA HIS A 41 -20.66 -9.49 13.86
C HIS A 41 -21.75 -9.42 12.79
N GLU A 42 -22.90 -8.78 13.03
CA GLU A 42 -23.94 -8.59 12.02
C GLU A 42 -23.48 -7.63 10.91
N LEU A 43 -22.76 -6.55 11.28
CA LEU A 43 -22.14 -5.62 10.34
C LEU A 43 -21.07 -6.30 9.45
N SER A 44 -20.32 -7.26 10.00
CA SER A 44 -19.29 -8.01 9.26
C SER A 44 -19.85 -8.88 8.13
N HIS A 45 -21.14 -9.22 8.19
CA HIS A 45 -21.83 -10.02 7.19
C HIS A 45 -22.63 -9.16 6.19
N SER A 46 -22.61 -7.83 6.36
CA SER A 46 -23.27 -6.91 5.44
C SER A 46 -22.43 -6.68 4.19
N THR A 47 -23.00 -6.96 3.02
CA THR A 47 -22.36 -6.77 1.71
C THR A 47 -22.12 -5.29 1.37
N ASP A 48 -22.86 -4.38 1.99
CA ASP A 48 -22.68 -2.94 1.79
C ASP A 48 -21.41 -2.40 2.49
N LEU A 49 -20.82 -3.19 3.39
CA LEU A 49 -19.57 -2.88 4.11
C LEU A 49 -18.38 -3.70 3.60
N ASP A 50 -18.45 -4.18 2.36
CA ASP A 50 -17.32 -4.81 1.68
C ASP A 50 -16.24 -3.77 1.37
N TRP A 51 -15.36 -3.52 2.33
CA TRP A 51 -14.19 -2.63 2.21
C TRP A 51 -13.09 -3.18 1.29
N LYS A 52 -13.36 -4.28 0.58
CA LYS A 52 -12.39 -4.92 -0.29
C LYS A 52 -12.07 -4.05 -1.49
N THR A 53 -10.79 -3.83 -1.74
CA THR A 53 -10.32 -2.97 -2.84
C THR A 53 -9.37 -3.72 -3.77
N VAL A 54 -9.00 -3.08 -4.88
CA VAL A 54 -7.96 -3.57 -5.78
C VAL A 54 -6.63 -3.81 -5.06
N TRP A 55 -6.40 -3.13 -3.93
CA TRP A 55 -5.19 -3.29 -3.12
C TRP A 55 -5.08 -4.66 -2.43
N ASP A 56 -6.22 -5.30 -2.12
CA ASP A 56 -6.23 -6.64 -1.50
C ASP A 56 -5.70 -7.72 -2.44
N HIS A 57 -5.88 -7.54 -3.76
CA HIS A 57 -5.27 -8.41 -4.77
C HIS A 57 -3.75 -8.31 -4.75
N GLY A 58 -3.20 -7.12 -4.48
CA GLY A 58 -1.75 -6.91 -4.33
C GLY A 58 -1.18 -7.64 -3.12
N TRP A 59 -1.88 -7.62 -1.99
CA TRP A 59 -1.48 -8.34 -0.78
C TRP A 59 -1.58 -9.86 -0.96
N SER A 60 -2.68 -10.33 -1.58
CA SER A 60 -2.85 -11.76 -1.91
C SER A 60 -1.75 -12.25 -2.86
N ALA A 61 -1.38 -11.44 -3.86
CA ALA A 61 -0.32 -11.78 -4.79
C ALA A 61 1.08 -11.75 -4.14
N ALA A 62 1.30 -10.88 -3.16
CA ALA A 62 2.52 -10.89 -2.33
C ALA A 62 2.64 -12.14 -1.46
N GLU A 63 1.55 -12.56 -0.83
CA GLU A 63 1.48 -13.80 -0.07
C GLU A 63 1.75 -15.03 -0.97
N ALA A 64 1.13 -15.07 -2.16
CA ALA A 64 1.37 -16.14 -3.13
C ALA A 64 2.85 -16.22 -3.58
N ALA A 65 3.49 -15.06 -3.82
CA ALA A 65 4.92 -15.00 -4.12
C ALA A 65 5.81 -15.44 -2.94
N ALA A 66 5.36 -15.18 -1.71
CA ALA A 66 6.02 -15.63 -0.49
C ALA A 66 5.91 -17.16 -0.31
N ALA A 67 4.78 -17.76 -0.67
CA ALA A 67 4.51 -19.20 -0.55
C ALA A 67 5.10 -20.06 -1.68
N ALA A 68 5.52 -19.45 -2.80
CA ALA A 68 6.07 -20.18 -3.94
C ALA A 68 7.27 -21.08 -3.54
N PRO A 69 7.27 -22.37 -3.92
CA PRO A 69 8.30 -23.33 -3.50
C PRO A 69 9.66 -23.03 -4.12
N VAL A 70 10.75 -23.35 -3.39
CA VAL A 70 12.11 -23.27 -3.91
C VAL A 70 12.48 -24.56 -4.63
N HIS A 71 12.83 -24.45 -5.91
CA HIS A 71 13.13 -25.61 -6.76
C HIS A 71 14.62 -25.98 -6.80
N GLU A 72 15.52 -25.05 -6.51
CA GLU A 72 16.97 -25.22 -6.66
C GLU A 72 17.68 -24.98 -5.33
N HIS A 73 18.66 -25.81 -5.00
CA HIS A 73 19.48 -25.71 -3.80
C HIS A 73 20.96 -25.75 -4.18
N THR A 74 21.82 -25.06 -3.43
CA THR A 74 23.27 -25.19 -3.56
C THR A 74 23.73 -26.56 -3.06
N ALA A 75 24.99 -26.94 -3.32
CA ALA A 75 25.56 -28.19 -2.82
C ALA A 75 25.51 -28.28 -1.27
N GLU A 76 25.51 -27.14 -0.60
CA GLU A 76 25.40 -26.97 0.85
C GLU A 76 23.94 -26.98 1.35
N GLY A 77 22.98 -27.19 0.44
CA GLY A 77 21.55 -27.27 0.76
C GLY A 77 20.86 -25.92 0.95
N LEU A 78 21.50 -24.81 0.57
CA LEU A 78 20.89 -23.47 0.67
C LEU A 78 19.97 -23.21 -0.54
N PRO A 79 18.78 -22.62 -0.33
CA PRO A 79 17.87 -22.31 -1.43
C PRO A 79 18.48 -21.29 -2.41
N ILE A 80 18.62 -21.66 -3.68
CA ILE A 80 19.05 -20.75 -4.75
C ILE A 80 17.85 -19.91 -5.18
N ARG A 81 18.04 -18.59 -5.22
CA ARG A 81 17.03 -17.65 -5.71
C ARG A 81 17.34 -17.27 -7.16
N ARG A 82 16.40 -17.47 -8.07
CA ARG A 82 16.44 -16.86 -9.41
C ARG A 82 15.98 -15.40 -9.31
N PRO A 83 16.82 -14.40 -9.68
CA PRO A 83 16.39 -13.01 -9.77
C PRO A 83 15.14 -12.91 -10.63
N GLY A 84 14.13 -12.16 -10.19
CA GLY A 84 12.89 -12.02 -10.95
C GLY A 84 11.80 -13.07 -10.66
N ALA A 85 12.16 -14.27 -10.21
CA ALA A 85 11.24 -15.40 -10.15
C ALA A 85 10.16 -15.33 -9.05
N ARG A 86 10.20 -14.31 -8.17
CA ARG A 86 9.27 -14.13 -7.05
C ARG A 86 8.64 -12.73 -7.02
N PHE A 87 8.64 -12.02 -8.13
CA PHE A 87 7.99 -10.71 -8.19
C PHE A 87 6.46 -10.86 -8.20
N VAL A 88 5.81 -9.95 -7.50
CA VAL A 88 4.36 -9.78 -7.51
C VAL A 88 3.96 -9.11 -8.82
N PRO A 89 3.05 -9.69 -9.62
CA PRO A 89 2.55 -9.06 -10.84
C PRO A 89 2.01 -7.65 -10.55
N GLY A 90 2.44 -6.66 -11.34
CA GLY A 90 2.01 -5.26 -11.21
C GLY A 90 2.85 -4.38 -10.28
N HIS A 91 3.85 -4.92 -9.58
CA HIS A 91 4.76 -4.13 -8.74
C HIS A 91 6.15 -3.88 -9.36
N ALA A 92 6.49 -4.61 -10.42
CA ALA A 92 7.63 -4.37 -11.27
C ALA A 92 7.16 -4.50 -12.72
N ASP A 93 7.38 -3.48 -13.54
CA ASP A 93 7.19 -3.62 -14.99
C ASP A 93 8.04 -4.80 -15.45
N SER A 94 7.38 -5.86 -15.93
CA SER A 94 7.97 -7.11 -16.37
C SER A 94 8.66 -6.95 -17.74
N GLU A 95 9.35 -5.84 -17.97
CA GLU A 95 10.44 -5.86 -18.92
C GLU A 95 11.58 -6.60 -18.22
N PRO A 96 12.03 -7.76 -18.73
CA PRO A 96 13.28 -8.33 -18.28
C PRO A 96 14.36 -7.35 -18.67
N VAL A 97 14.62 -6.36 -17.82
CA VAL A 97 15.84 -5.59 -17.87
C VAL A 97 16.89 -6.62 -17.58
N ALA A 98 17.46 -7.20 -18.64
CA ALA A 98 18.62 -8.06 -18.56
C ALA A 98 19.56 -7.31 -17.63
N SER A 99 19.70 -7.80 -16.40
CA SER A 99 20.47 -7.10 -15.39
C SER A 99 21.86 -7.02 -16.00
N ALA A 100 22.22 -5.86 -16.55
CA ALA A 100 23.46 -5.70 -17.28
C ALA A 100 24.52 -6.27 -16.37
N ALA A 101 25.22 -7.31 -16.85
CA ALA A 101 26.12 -8.08 -16.01
C ALA A 101 27.05 -7.07 -15.31
N ARG A 102 26.89 -6.92 -14.00
CA ARG A 102 27.61 -5.92 -13.23
C ARG A 102 29.06 -6.32 -13.29
N ASP A 103 29.90 -5.53 -13.96
CA ASP A 103 31.33 -5.75 -13.97
C ASP A 103 31.93 -5.26 -12.64
N PRO A 104 32.40 -6.15 -11.75
CA PRO A 104 32.96 -5.76 -10.47
C PRO A 104 34.28 -4.99 -10.61
N GLU A 105 35.02 -5.21 -11.70
CA GLU A 105 36.29 -4.53 -11.97
C GLU A 105 36.02 -3.07 -12.35
N ALA A 106 35.11 -2.83 -13.30
CA ALA A 106 34.70 -1.48 -13.68
C ALA A 106 34.13 -0.68 -12.51
N VAL A 107 33.33 -1.31 -11.63
CA VAL A 107 32.81 -0.64 -10.41
C VAL A 107 33.96 -0.27 -9.46
N ARG A 108 34.92 -1.18 -9.24
CA ARG A 108 36.08 -0.91 -8.38
C ARG A 108 36.96 0.20 -8.94
N ALA A 109 37.18 0.21 -10.25
CA ALA A 109 37.92 1.25 -10.96
C ALA A 109 37.22 2.62 -10.84
N SER A 110 35.90 2.66 -11.03
CA SER A 110 35.09 3.87 -10.87
C SER A 110 35.20 4.47 -9.47
N ILE A 111 35.04 3.63 -8.42
CA ILE A 111 35.15 4.07 -7.03
C ILE A 111 36.57 4.55 -6.71
N GLY A 112 37.60 3.83 -7.17
CA GLY A 112 39.00 4.22 -6.97
C GLY A 112 39.33 5.56 -7.61
N SER A 113 38.87 5.78 -8.85
CA SER A 113 39.04 7.05 -9.56
C SER A 113 38.36 8.22 -8.83
N HIS A 114 37.15 8.00 -8.30
CA HIS A 114 36.42 9.04 -7.56
C HIS A 114 37.20 9.50 -6.32
N PHE A 115 37.59 8.57 -5.45
CA PHE A 115 38.35 8.92 -4.25
C PHE A 115 39.74 9.47 -4.58
N GLY A 116 40.41 8.93 -5.60
CA GLY A 116 41.68 9.45 -6.10
C GLY A 116 41.58 10.93 -6.49
N GLY A 117 40.56 11.30 -7.26
CA GLY A 117 40.28 12.69 -7.64
C GLY A 117 39.99 13.59 -6.43
N VAL A 118 39.16 13.13 -5.49
CA VAL A 118 38.87 13.87 -4.25
C VAL A 118 40.14 14.12 -3.42
N HIS A 119 41.01 13.11 -3.29
CA HIS A 119 42.27 13.25 -2.57
C HIS A 119 43.25 14.19 -3.28
N ALA A 120 43.37 14.09 -4.60
CA ALA A 120 44.21 14.99 -5.40
C ALA A 120 43.75 16.45 -5.25
N GLY A 121 42.45 16.71 -5.38
CA GLY A 121 41.89 18.05 -5.19
C GLY A 121 42.13 18.61 -3.78
N ARG A 122 42.00 17.78 -2.74
CA ARG A 122 42.30 18.19 -1.35
C ARG A 122 43.79 18.45 -1.11
N ARG A 123 44.69 17.75 -1.80
CA ARG A 123 46.13 18.03 -1.74
C ARG A 123 46.46 19.36 -2.41
N HIS A 124 45.95 19.59 -3.62
CA HIS A 124 46.13 20.86 -4.32
C HIS A 124 45.58 22.07 -3.55
N ALA A 125 44.42 21.94 -2.90
CA ALA A 125 43.88 23.02 -2.07
C ALA A 125 44.77 23.35 -0.85
N LYS A 126 45.43 22.35 -0.26
CA LYS A 126 46.38 22.55 0.84
C LYS A 126 47.69 23.18 0.36
N GLU A 127 48.19 22.76 -0.80
CA GLU A 127 49.39 23.32 -1.42
C GLU A 127 49.17 24.79 -1.81
N ALA A 128 48.05 25.12 -2.45
CA ALA A 128 47.70 26.49 -2.82
C ALA A 128 47.42 27.39 -1.61
N GLY A 129 46.86 26.85 -0.53
CA GLY A 129 46.70 27.59 0.74
C GLY A 129 47.99 27.76 1.52
N GLY A 130 48.99 26.89 1.33
CA GLY A 130 50.30 26.98 1.97
C GLY A 130 51.26 27.98 1.30
N THR A 131 51.00 28.34 0.05
CA THR A 131 51.79 29.35 -0.69
C THR A 131 51.44 30.81 -0.34
N ASP A 132 50.42 31.04 0.49
CA ASP A 132 49.92 32.38 0.88
C ASP A 132 50.31 32.73 2.34
N SER A 133 51.39 32.15 2.87
CA SER A 133 51.84 32.32 4.27
C SER A 133 53.34 32.61 4.42
N LEU A 134 53.95 33.30 3.45
CA LEU A 134 55.34 33.78 3.51
C LEU A 134 55.46 35.24 3.07
#